data_AF-A0A9N9P0X4-F1
#
_entry.id   AF-A0A9N9P0X4-F1
#
_cell.length_a   1.000
_cell.length_b   1.000
_cell.length_c   1.000
_cell.angle_alpha   90.00
_cell.angle_beta   90.00
_cell.angle_gamma   90.00
#
_symmetry.space_group_name_H-M   'P 1'
#
loop_
_entity.id
_entity.type
_entity.pdbx_description
1 polymer ?
#
loop_
_entity_poly.entity_id
_entity_poly.type
_entity_poly.pdbx_seq_one_letter_code
_entity_poly.pdbx_strand_id
1 'polypeptide(L)'
;LFPWVEYIVRFGWCPDGRSVWVQFLDRTQRKTAIVKIPISNFMSSSEYEESGGELDDLCISRIEIIFEETSDVWINVTNIFYFFNDDGIYHKAEDADLSSTPTILYDQQTSCTKLFITSEKSGYRHLYLVEKPSAESPDYYVRSITSGNWPIVDRPIYVDTKKELVYFTARKDTPLETHLYAASYAENADPSTVIRLTELGYSHTVVMDSKCE
;
A
#
# COMPACT_ATOMS: atom_id res chain seq x y z
N LEU A 1 -21.54 -4.71 -6.89
CA LEU A 1 -20.21 -5.36 -6.98
C LEU A 1 -19.85 -6.18 -5.74
N PHE A 2 -19.90 -5.62 -4.53
CA PHE A 2 -19.52 -6.33 -3.30
C PHE A 2 -20.72 -6.52 -2.34
N PRO A 3 -21.49 -7.61 -2.45
CA PRO A 3 -22.73 -7.78 -1.68
C PRO A 3 -22.51 -8.00 -0.17
N TRP A 4 -21.30 -8.33 0.24
CA TRP A 4 -20.92 -8.58 1.63
C TRP A 4 -20.50 -7.30 2.38
N VAL A 5 -20.32 -6.18 1.66
CA VAL A 5 -19.80 -4.94 2.23
C VAL A 5 -20.88 -4.24 3.05
N GLU A 6 -20.51 -3.88 4.28
CA GLU A 6 -21.37 -3.10 5.17
C GLU A 6 -20.77 -1.69 5.39
N TYR A 7 -19.43 -1.60 5.48
CA TYR A 7 -18.74 -0.36 5.85
C TYR A 7 -17.68 0.05 4.83
N ILE A 8 -17.60 1.35 4.55
CA ILE A 8 -16.44 2.02 3.96
C ILE A 8 -15.64 2.61 5.11
N VAL A 9 -14.48 2.03 5.41
CA VAL A 9 -13.69 2.42 6.60
C VAL A 9 -12.59 3.43 6.27
N ARG A 10 -12.04 3.37 5.05
CA ARG A 10 -11.06 4.34 4.54
C ARG A 10 -11.28 4.53 3.05
N PHE A 11 -10.92 5.71 2.56
CA PHE A 11 -10.89 6.02 1.14
C PHE A 11 -9.92 7.17 0.90
N GLY A 12 -9.49 7.33 -0.35
CA GLY A 12 -8.65 8.45 -0.76
C GLY A 12 -8.38 8.44 -2.25
N TRP A 13 -7.53 9.35 -2.70
CA TRP A 13 -7.05 9.39 -4.07
C TRP A 13 -5.78 8.54 -4.20
N CYS A 14 -5.64 7.86 -5.34
CA CYS A 14 -4.34 7.35 -5.76
C CYS A 14 -3.43 8.53 -6.16
N PRO A 15 -2.09 8.40 -6.06
CA PRO A 15 -1.18 9.51 -6.35
C PRO A 15 -1.27 10.06 -7.77
N ASP A 16 -1.71 9.24 -8.73
CA ASP A 16 -1.94 9.63 -10.13
C ASP A 16 -3.14 10.58 -10.33
N GLY A 17 -4.00 10.73 -9.32
CA GLY A 17 -5.25 11.52 -9.40
C GLY A 17 -6.29 10.97 -10.38
N ARG A 18 -6.09 9.78 -10.95
CA ARG A 18 -6.98 9.16 -11.95
C ARG A 18 -7.90 8.12 -11.36
N SER A 19 -7.61 7.67 -10.14
CA SER A 19 -8.41 6.68 -9.43
C SER A 19 -8.58 7.07 -7.97
N VAL A 20 -9.67 6.60 -7.38
CA VAL A 20 -9.86 6.58 -5.93
C VAL A 20 -9.60 5.17 -5.41
N TRP A 21 -9.13 5.05 -4.18
CA TRP A 21 -9.08 3.78 -3.48
C TRP A 21 -10.04 3.77 -2.30
N VAL A 22 -10.54 2.59 -1.97
CA VAL A 22 -11.50 2.36 -0.89
C VAL A 22 -11.13 1.10 -0.15
N GLN A 23 -11.17 1.14 1.18
CA GLN A 23 -11.16 -0.05 2.04
C GLN A 23 -12.58 -0.37 2.48
N PHE A 24 -13.05 -1.54 2.09
CA PHE A 24 -14.33 -2.11 2.53
C PHE A 24 -14.16 -3.06 3.70
N LEU A 25 -15.18 -3.14 4.54
CA LEU A 25 -15.28 -4.07 5.66
C LEU A 25 -16.68 -4.70 5.71
N ASP A 26 -16.73 -6.00 5.99
CA ASP A 26 -18.00 -6.71 6.18
C ASP A 26 -18.63 -6.39 7.54
N ARG A 27 -19.90 -6.77 7.71
CA ARG A 27 -20.65 -6.52 8.95
C ARG A 27 -19.99 -7.14 10.19
N THR A 28 -19.37 -8.31 10.05
CA THR A 28 -18.71 -9.01 11.17
C THR A 28 -17.30 -8.51 11.44
N GLN A 29 -16.77 -7.60 10.62
CA GLN A 29 -15.43 -7.04 10.72
C GLN A 29 -14.33 -8.11 10.64
N ARG A 30 -14.57 -9.15 9.84
CA ARG A 30 -13.66 -10.29 9.63
C ARG A 30 -13.22 -10.45 8.19
N LYS A 31 -13.80 -9.70 7.25
CA LYS A 31 -13.37 -9.63 5.85
C LYS A 31 -13.16 -8.18 5.43
N THR A 32 -11.99 -7.89 4.86
CA THR A 32 -11.65 -6.59 4.28
C THR A 32 -11.21 -6.75 2.83
N ALA A 33 -11.48 -5.73 2.02
CA ALA A 33 -10.95 -5.60 0.67
C ALA A 33 -10.47 -4.18 0.43
N ILE A 34 -9.34 -4.02 -0.24
CA ILE A 34 -8.84 -2.74 -0.72
C ILE A 34 -9.03 -2.74 -2.24
N VAL A 35 -9.76 -1.74 -2.71
CA VAL A 35 -10.24 -1.67 -4.08
C VAL A 35 -9.87 -0.31 -4.66
N LYS A 36 -9.44 -0.29 -5.92
CA LYS A 36 -9.18 0.91 -6.70
C LYS A 36 -10.23 1.05 -7.80
N ILE A 37 -10.80 2.24 -7.89
CA ILE A 37 -11.92 2.57 -8.76
C ILE A 37 -11.49 3.76 -9.64
N PRO A 38 -11.37 3.58 -10.96
CA PRO A 38 -11.03 4.67 -11.86
C PRO A 38 -12.07 5.78 -11.84
N ILE A 39 -11.65 7.03 -12.03
CA ILE A 39 -12.58 8.17 -12.09
C ILE A 39 -13.59 8.04 -13.25
N SER A 40 -13.22 7.31 -14.30
CA SER A 40 -14.09 7.01 -15.45
C SER A 40 -15.28 6.11 -15.13
N ASN A 41 -15.33 5.53 -13.92
CA ASN A 41 -16.51 4.81 -13.43
C ASN A 41 -17.54 5.73 -12.75
N PHE A 42 -17.21 7.01 -12.53
CA PHE A 42 -18.12 7.97 -11.92
C PHE A 42 -18.74 8.84 -13.02
N MET A 43 -20.06 8.86 -13.08
CA MET A 43 -20.83 9.65 -14.02
C MET A 43 -22.05 10.27 -13.33
N SER A 44 -22.63 11.29 -13.93
CA SER A 44 -23.87 11.90 -13.47
C SER A 44 -25.05 10.94 -13.61
N SER A 45 -26.11 11.17 -12.83
CA SER A 45 -27.34 10.38 -12.92
C SER A 45 -27.96 10.42 -14.32
N SER A 46 -27.88 11.57 -15.00
CA SER A 46 -28.36 11.71 -16.40
C SER A 46 -27.56 10.87 -17.38
N GLU A 47 -26.21 10.89 -17.29
CA GLU A 47 -25.37 10.06 -18.16
C GLU A 47 -25.63 8.56 -17.93
N TYR A 48 -25.89 8.18 -16.68
CA TYR A 48 -26.24 6.80 -16.35
C TYR A 48 -27.59 6.39 -16.97
N GLU A 49 -28.63 7.22 -16.81
CA GLU A 49 -29.96 6.99 -17.38
C GLU A 49 -29.92 6.88 -18.92
N GLU A 50 -29.13 7.75 -19.57
CA GLU A 50 -28.91 7.71 -21.02
C GLU A 50 -28.19 6.44 -21.48
N SER A 51 -27.23 5.95 -20.69
CA SER A 51 -26.48 4.72 -21.01
C SER A 51 -27.31 3.44 -20.86
N GLY A 52 -28.45 3.49 -20.17
CA GLY A 52 -29.32 2.33 -19.96
C GLY A 52 -28.64 1.14 -19.25
N GLY A 53 -27.53 1.37 -18.54
CA GLY A 53 -26.74 0.31 -17.89
C GLY A 53 -25.81 -0.47 -18.83
N GLU A 54 -25.65 -0.07 -20.09
CA GLU A 54 -24.74 -0.73 -21.05
C GLU A 54 -23.27 -0.70 -20.59
N LEU A 55 -22.91 0.25 -19.73
CA LEU A 55 -21.56 0.44 -19.21
C LEU A 55 -21.28 -0.32 -17.91
N ASP A 56 -22.27 -1.01 -17.33
CA ASP A 56 -22.13 -1.64 -16.01
C ASP A 56 -21.01 -2.69 -15.99
N ASP A 57 -20.99 -3.61 -16.97
CA ASP A 57 -19.97 -4.65 -17.10
C ASP A 57 -18.56 -4.05 -17.35
N LEU A 58 -18.50 -2.95 -18.10
CA LEU A 58 -17.25 -2.23 -18.36
C LEU A 58 -16.72 -1.54 -17.11
N CYS A 59 -17.60 -0.88 -16.35
CA CYS A 59 -17.23 -0.27 -15.07
C CYS A 59 -16.78 -1.33 -14.07
N ILE A 60 -17.48 -2.46 -13.99
CA ILE A 60 -17.12 -3.58 -13.11
C ILE A 60 -15.76 -4.16 -13.48
N SER A 61 -15.48 -4.40 -14.76
CA SER A 61 -14.20 -4.97 -15.21
C SER A 61 -12.99 -4.04 -14.99
N ARG A 62 -13.22 -2.73 -14.86
CA ARG A 62 -12.18 -1.73 -14.53
C ARG A 62 -11.86 -1.63 -13.04
N ILE A 63 -12.68 -2.20 -12.18
CA ILE A 63 -12.46 -2.14 -10.73
C ILE A 63 -11.38 -3.12 -10.33
N GLU A 64 -10.32 -2.60 -9.73
CA GLU A 64 -9.14 -3.38 -9.35
C GLU A 64 -9.22 -3.74 -7.87
N ILE A 65 -9.33 -5.05 -7.57
CA ILE A 65 -9.19 -5.56 -6.20
C ILE A 65 -7.68 -5.71 -5.93
N ILE A 66 -7.13 -4.78 -5.15
CA ILE A 66 -5.69 -4.71 -4.84
C ILE A 66 -5.33 -5.78 -3.82
N PHE A 67 -6.16 -5.95 -2.78
CA PHE A 67 -5.88 -6.84 -1.67
C PHE A 67 -7.17 -7.27 -0.98
N GLU A 68 -7.27 -8.55 -0.61
CA GLU A 68 -8.29 -9.06 0.30
C GLU A 68 -7.64 -9.77 1.49
N GLU A 69 -8.29 -9.66 2.66
CA GLU A 69 -7.91 -10.38 3.86
C GLU A 69 -9.14 -10.86 4.62
N THR A 70 -9.00 -12.02 5.26
CA THR A 70 -9.95 -12.53 6.24
C THR A 70 -9.24 -12.81 7.56
N SER A 71 -9.96 -12.67 8.66
CA SER A 71 -9.47 -12.92 10.02
C SER A 71 -10.46 -13.78 10.78
N ASP A 72 -9.92 -14.68 11.61
CA ASP A 72 -10.75 -15.50 12.51
C ASP A 72 -11.24 -14.76 13.76
N VAL A 73 -10.67 -13.58 14.01
CA VAL A 73 -10.88 -12.80 15.23
C VAL A 73 -11.61 -11.51 14.88
N TRP A 74 -10.89 -10.51 14.37
CA TRP A 74 -11.42 -9.30 13.74
C TRP A 74 -10.31 -8.63 12.92
N ILE A 75 -10.67 -7.65 12.09
CA ILE A 75 -9.75 -6.79 11.34
C ILE A 75 -9.61 -5.46 12.08
N ASN A 76 -8.40 -5.16 12.57
CA ASN A 76 -8.08 -3.84 13.12
C ASN A 76 -7.79 -2.86 11.96
N VAL A 77 -8.67 -1.87 11.77
CA VAL A 77 -8.47 -0.83 10.75
C VAL A 77 -7.32 0.09 11.17
N THR A 78 -6.41 0.37 10.25
CA THR A 78 -5.24 1.26 10.46
C THR A 78 -5.29 2.46 9.51
N ASN A 79 -4.33 3.37 9.65
CA ASN A 79 -4.14 4.49 8.73
C ASN A 79 -2.92 4.32 7.83
N ILE A 80 -2.25 3.16 7.88
CA ILE A 80 -1.00 2.91 7.17
C ILE A 80 -1.32 2.39 5.76
N PHE A 81 -1.43 3.34 4.83
CA PHE A 81 -1.52 3.10 3.39
C PHE A 81 -0.50 3.99 2.69
N TYR A 82 0.36 3.41 1.88
CA TYR A 82 1.29 4.16 1.03
C TYR A 82 1.26 3.61 -0.39
N PHE A 83 0.63 4.35 -1.28
CA PHE A 83 0.64 4.05 -2.71
C PHE A 83 1.93 4.60 -3.32
N PHE A 84 2.63 3.78 -4.06
CA PHE A 84 3.77 4.25 -4.83
C PHE A 84 3.28 5.00 -6.07
N ASN A 85 4.01 6.04 -6.46
CA ASN A 85 3.78 6.67 -7.76
C ASN A 85 4.21 5.69 -8.85
N ASP A 86 3.27 5.31 -9.70
CA ASP A 86 3.56 4.57 -10.93
C ASP A 86 4.00 5.57 -12.01
N ASP A 87 5.12 6.26 -11.76
CA ASP A 87 5.60 7.27 -12.72
C ASP A 87 6.16 6.61 -13.99
N GLY A 88 6.31 5.28 -14.04
CA GLY A 88 6.89 4.57 -15.19
C GLY A 88 8.32 4.99 -15.55
N ILE A 89 8.93 5.92 -14.79
CA ILE A 89 10.28 6.42 -14.99
C ILE A 89 11.23 5.45 -14.29
N TYR A 90 11.65 4.44 -15.02
CA TYR A 90 12.86 3.69 -14.69
C TYR A 90 14.07 4.47 -15.22
N HIS A 91 14.98 4.86 -14.32
CA HIS A 91 16.32 5.24 -14.74
C HIS A 91 17.10 3.95 -14.99
N LYS A 92 17.42 3.66 -16.25
CA LYS A 92 18.37 2.60 -16.58
C LYS A 92 19.70 2.95 -15.91
N ALA A 93 20.16 2.11 -14.96
CA ALA A 93 21.54 2.16 -14.52
C ALA A 93 22.37 1.58 -15.66
N GLU A 94 22.97 2.43 -16.49
CA GLU A 94 24.08 2.01 -17.34
C GLU A 94 25.38 2.54 -16.76
N ASP A 95 26.37 1.66 -16.87
CA ASP A 95 27.73 1.77 -16.36
C ASP A 95 28.35 3.15 -16.60
N ALA A 96 29.19 3.53 -15.65
CA ALA A 96 29.89 4.80 -15.57
C ALA A 96 30.52 5.24 -16.90
N ASP A 97 29.88 6.20 -17.58
CA ASP A 97 30.58 7.15 -18.44
C ASP A 97 29.98 8.55 -18.29
N LEU A 98 30.83 9.52 -17.94
CA LEU A 98 30.46 10.81 -17.34
C LEU A 98 29.84 11.83 -18.31
N SER A 99 29.40 11.41 -19.50
CA SER A 99 28.88 12.30 -20.55
C SER A 99 27.50 11.93 -21.13
N SER A 100 26.91 10.82 -20.69
CA SER A 100 25.62 10.36 -21.22
C SER A 100 24.46 11.02 -20.47
N THR A 101 23.66 11.85 -21.14
CA THR A 101 22.36 12.29 -20.60
C THR A 101 21.48 11.08 -20.32
N PRO A 102 20.82 10.98 -19.15
CA PRO A 102 19.99 9.83 -18.82
C PRO A 102 18.84 9.70 -19.82
N THR A 103 18.80 8.58 -20.55
CA THR A 103 17.70 8.24 -21.46
C THR A 103 16.52 7.76 -20.60
N ILE A 104 15.47 8.59 -20.52
CA ILE A 104 14.19 8.18 -19.93
C ILE A 104 13.53 7.22 -20.93
N LEU A 105 13.41 5.95 -20.56
CA LEU A 105 12.61 4.98 -21.29
C LEU A 105 11.20 5.01 -20.69
N TYR A 106 10.21 5.42 -21.48
CA TYR A 106 8.81 5.18 -21.17
C TYR A 106 8.53 3.72 -21.51
N ASP A 107 8.43 2.87 -20.50
CA ASP A 107 7.93 1.52 -20.73
C ASP A 107 6.42 1.60 -20.95
N GLN A 108 5.90 1.00 -22.04
CA GLN A 108 4.45 0.89 -22.28
C GLN A 108 3.82 -0.22 -21.42
N GLN A 109 4.32 -0.38 -20.19
CA GLN A 109 4.25 -1.63 -19.44
C GLN A 109 3.33 -1.46 -18.25
N THR A 110 2.17 -2.15 -18.34
CA THR A 110 1.33 -2.65 -17.24
C THR A 110 1.34 -1.79 -15.98
N SER A 111 0.28 -1.01 -15.78
CA SER A 111 0.06 -0.19 -14.57
C SER A 111 0.00 -1.07 -13.32
N CYS A 112 1.15 -1.35 -12.73
CA CYS A 112 1.25 -2.21 -11.57
C CYS A 112 1.00 -1.36 -10.33
N THR A 113 -0.14 -1.55 -9.67
CA THR A 113 -0.41 -0.86 -8.41
C THR A 113 0.45 -1.46 -7.31
N LYS A 114 1.37 -0.65 -6.75
CA LYS A 114 2.15 -1.01 -5.56
C LYS A 114 1.64 -0.26 -4.34
N LEU A 115 1.42 -0.98 -3.25
CA LEU A 115 0.83 -0.44 -2.03
C LEU A 115 1.49 -1.05 -0.79
N PHE A 116 1.95 -0.23 0.15
CA PHE A 116 2.18 -0.70 1.52
C PHE A 116 0.89 -0.71 2.32
N ILE A 117 0.67 -1.82 3.02
CA ILE A 117 -0.40 -2.01 3.99
C ILE A 117 0.15 -2.66 5.26
N THR A 118 -0.63 -2.60 6.34
CA THR A 118 -0.41 -3.44 7.51
C THR A 118 -1.45 -4.54 7.62
N SER A 119 -1.01 -5.73 8.05
CA SER A 119 -1.88 -6.87 8.35
C SER A 119 -1.46 -7.52 9.65
N GLU A 120 -2.41 -8.13 10.35
CA GLU A 120 -2.19 -8.90 11.58
C GLU A 120 -2.22 -10.42 11.33
N LYS A 121 -2.16 -10.85 10.06
CA LYS A 121 -2.25 -12.28 9.67
C LYS A 121 -1.23 -13.20 10.34
N SER A 122 -0.09 -12.68 10.81
CA SER A 122 0.91 -13.47 11.55
C SER A 122 0.66 -13.52 13.07
N GLY A 123 -0.41 -12.90 13.56
CA GLY A 123 -0.70 -12.67 14.97
C GLY A 123 -0.14 -11.34 15.52
N TYR A 124 0.68 -10.63 14.75
CA TYR A 124 1.19 -9.30 15.06
C TYR A 124 1.06 -8.39 13.84
N ARG A 125 0.85 -7.09 14.08
CA ARG A 125 0.76 -6.12 13.00
C ARG A 125 2.10 -5.93 12.33
N HIS A 126 2.19 -6.29 11.06
CA HIS A 126 3.40 -6.11 10.24
C HIS A 126 3.08 -5.42 8.92
N LEU A 127 4.12 -4.83 8.34
CA LEU A 127 4.07 -4.15 7.05
C LEU A 127 4.27 -5.15 5.91
N TYR A 128 3.45 -5.01 4.87
CA TYR A 128 3.49 -5.80 3.65
C TYR A 128 3.48 -4.89 2.43
N LEU A 129 4.23 -5.26 1.39
CA LEU A 129 4.10 -4.70 0.05
C LEU A 129 3.15 -5.57 -0.75
N VAL A 130 2.13 -4.94 -1.33
CA VAL A 130 1.21 -5.55 -2.29
C VAL A 130 1.54 -5.01 -3.68
N GLU A 131 1.64 -5.91 -4.65
CA GLU A 131 1.83 -5.57 -6.07
C GLU A 131 0.71 -6.22 -6.89
N LYS A 132 -0.10 -5.38 -7.54
CA LYS A 132 -1.22 -5.78 -8.38
C LYS A 132 -0.90 -5.44 -9.84
N PRO A 133 -0.63 -6.43 -10.71
CA PRO A 133 -0.13 -6.16 -12.06
C PRO A 133 -1.07 -5.34 -12.95
N SER A 134 -2.38 -5.58 -12.86
CA SER A 134 -3.42 -4.83 -13.57
C SER A 134 -4.81 -5.14 -13.01
N ALA A 135 -5.83 -4.39 -13.45
CA ALA A 135 -7.22 -4.65 -13.08
C ALA A 135 -7.74 -6.00 -13.60
N GLU A 136 -7.25 -6.45 -14.76
CA GLU A 136 -7.65 -7.72 -15.40
C GLU A 136 -6.99 -8.93 -14.76
N SER A 137 -5.85 -8.73 -14.07
CA SER A 137 -5.19 -9.80 -13.35
C SER A 137 -6.05 -10.23 -12.16
N PRO A 138 -6.35 -11.52 -11.95
CA PRO A 138 -7.02 -11.97 -10.74
C PRO A 138 -6.08 -11.92 -9.53
N ASP A 139 -4.79 -12.16 -9.76
CA ASP A 139 -3.79 -12.33 -8.72
C ASP A 139 -3.19 -11.00 -8.27
N TYR A 140 -2.62 -11.01 -7.06
CA TYR A 140 -1.75 -9.96 -6.53
C TYR A 140 -0.65 -10.64 -5.71
N TYR A 141 0.52 -10.01 -5.68
CA TYR A 141 1.66 -10.51 -4.93
C TYR A 141 1.77 -9.78 -3.60
N VAL A 142 2.01 -10.51 -2.51
CA VAL A 142 2.17 -9.93 -1.17
C VAL A 142 3.51 -10.36 -0.59
N ARG A 143 4.36 -9.39 -0.27
CA ARG A 143 5.67 -9.61 0.35
C ARG A 143 5.72 -8.98 1.74
N SER A 144 6.26 -9.72 2.71
CA SER A 144 6.49 -9.19 4.06
C SER A 144 7.66 -8.23 4.04
N ILE A 145 7.51 -7.05 4.64
CA ILE A 145 8.61 -6.08 4.83
C ILE A 145 9.14 -6.14 6.26
N THR A 146 8.27 -6.52 7.20
CA THR A 146 8.65 -6.76 8.59
C THR A 146 8.10 -8.10 9.07
N SER A 147 8.76 -8.76 10.01
CA SER A 147 8.24 -9.96 10.67
C SER A 147 8.79 -10.13 12.09
N GLY A 148 8.10 -10.91 12.90
CA GLY A 148 8.53 -11.31 14.24
C GLY A 148 7.39 -11.32 15.26
N ASN A 149 7.74 -11.46 16.53
CA ASN A 149 6.79 -11.48 17.63
C ASN A 149 6.61 -10.10 18.26
N TRP A 150 6.27 -9.09 17.45
CA TRP A 150 6.13 -7.71 17.88
C TRP A 150 5.28 -6.90 16.89
N PRO A 151 4.48 -5.92 17.35
CA PRO A 151 3.62 -5.14 16.46
C PRO A 151 4.25 -3.82 16.00
N ILE A 152 3.97 -3.45 14.75
CA ILE A 152 4.00 -2.06 14.27
C ILE A 152 2.87 -1.27 14.95
N VAL A 153 3.16 -0.02 15.31
CA VAL A 153 2.17 0.91 15.87
C VAL A 153 1.47 1.63 14.71
N ASP A 154 0.15 1.85 14.81
CA ASP A 154 -0.62 2.62 13.82
C ASP A 154 -0.26 4.11 13.86
N ARG A 155 0.84 4.45 13.18
CA ARG A 155 1.38 5.78 12.97
C ARG A 155 1.85 5.90 11.53
N PRO A 156 1.99 7.13 11.00
CA PRO A 156 2.52 7.33 9.66
C PRO A 156 3.85 6.61 9.44
N ILE A 157 3.97 5.98 8.29
CA ILE A 157 5.24 5.47 7.77
C ILE A 157 5.85 6.51 6.84
N TYR A 158 7.17 6.48 6.69
CA TYR A 158 7.90 7.35 5.77
C TYR A 158 8.70 6.47 4.83
N VAL A 159 8.66 6.75 3.53
CA VAL A 159 9.25 5.90 2.50
C VAL A 159 10.31 6.70 1.76
N ASP A 160 11.55 6.22 1.79
CA ASP A 160 12.64 6.71 0.95
C ASP A 160 12.73 5.81 -0.28
N THR A 161 12.18 6.31 -1.40
CA THR A 161 12.16 5.57 -2.67
C THR A 161 13.53 5.43 -3.32
N LYS A 162 14.47 6.32 -3.00
CA LYS A 162 15.82 6.29 -3.57
C LYS A 162 16.70 5.24 -2.88
N LYS A 163 16.53 5.07 -1.56
CA LYS A 163 17.29 4.10 -0.77
C LYS A 163 16.57 2.77 -0.55
N GLU A 164 15.32 2.66 -1.02
CA GLU A 164 14.44 1.52 -0.78
C GLU A 164 14.26 1.21 0.71
N LEU A 165 14.05 2.27 1.51
CA LEU A 165 13.84 2.17 2.95
C LEU A 165 12.45 2.64 3.34
N VAL A 166 11.88 1.95 4.33
CA VAL A 166 10.67 2.40 5.03
C VAL A 166 10.98 2.60 6.51
N TYR A 167 10.59 3.76 7.02
CA TYR A 167 10.69 4.15 8.41
C TYR A 167 9.31 4.02 9.07
N PHE A 168 9.26 3.38 10.22
CA PHE A 168 8.01 3.08 10.92
C PHE A 168 8.25 3.01 12.44
N THR A 169 7.18 3.18 13.21
CA THR A 169 7.23 3.01 14.68
C THR A 169 6.72 1.65 15.09
N ALA A 170 7.42 0.97 16.00
CA ALA A 170 7.03 -0.35 16.50
C ALA A 170 7.36 -0.55 17.97
N ARG A 171 6.90 -1.67 18.54
CA ARG A 171 7.23 -2.14 19.89
C ARG A 171 8.07 -3.42 19.85
N LYS A 172 9.14 -3.40 19.05
CA LYS A 172 10.00 -4.58 18.80
C LYS A 172 10.89 -4.94 20.00
N ASP A 173 11.47 -3.93 20.64
CA ASP A 173 12.41 -4.13 21.75
C ASP A 173 11.68 -4.50 23.05
N THR A 174 10.56 -3.82 23.33
CA THR A 174 9.69 -4.13 24.47
C THR A 174 8.27 -3.61 24.22
N PRO A 175 7.22 -4.29 24.73
CA PRO A 175 5.85 -3.79 24.62
C PRO A 175 5.60 -2.46 25.36
N LEU A 176 6.51 -2.03 26.25
CA LEU A 176 6.41 -0.79 27.02
C LEU A 176 6.96 0.44 26.27
N GLU A 177 7.83 0.23 25.28
CA GLU A 177 8.55 1.30 24.59
C GLU A 177 8.17 1.32 23.12
N THR A 178 7.97 2.53 22.59
CA THR A 178 7.78 2.74 21.15
C THR A 178 9.04 3.38 20.58
N HIS A 179 9.54 2.81 19.50
CA HIS A 179 10.77 3.26 18.85
C HIS A 179 10.58 3.45 17.35
N LEU A 180 11.44 4.28 16.77
CA LEU A 180 11.57 4.38 15.32
C LEU A 180 12.50 3.29 14.81
N TYR A 181 12.09 2.65 13.71
CA TYR A 181 12.87 1.66 12.99
C TYR A 181 12.92 1.98 11.51
N ALA A 182 13.94 1.46 10.84
CA ALA A 182 14.03 1.38 9.39
C ALA A 182 14.13 -0.08 8.93
N ALA A 183 13.48 -0.40 7.82
CA ALA A 183 13.63 -1.67 7.11
C ALA A 183 13.84 -1.40 5.61
N SER A 184 14.61 -2.26 4.95
CA SER A 184 14.66 -2.25 3.50
C SER A 184 13.46 -2.98 2.93
N TYR A 185 12.91 -2.44 1.85
CA TYR A 185 11.87 -3.12 1.08
C TYR A 185 12.36 -3.57 -0.30
N ALA A 186 13.68 -3.56 -0.55
CA ALA A 186 14.26 -4.17 -1.75
C ALA A 186 13.83 -5.65 -1.88
N GLU A 187 13.84 -6.17 -3.10
CA GLU A 187 13.26 -7.49 -3.42
C GLU A 187 13.80 -8.63 -2.56
N ASN A 188 15.11 -8.63 -2.28
CA ASN A 188 15.80 -9.67 -1.52
C ASN A 188 16.04 -9.31 -0.05
N ALA A 189 15.39 -8.26 0.47
CA ALA A 189 15.55 -7.85 1.87
C ALA A 189 14.90 -8.86 2.83
N ASP A 190 15.59 -9.18 3.92
CA ASP A 190 15.06 -10.04 4.97
C ASP A 190 14.09 -9.25 5.87
N PRO A 191 12.80 -9.65 5.95
CA PRO A 191 11.81 -8.95 6.77
C PRO A 191 12.09 -9.00 8.28
N SER A 192 12.97 -9.89 8.74
CA SER A 192 13.37 -9.93 10.16
C SER A 192 14.43 -8.88 10.51
N THR A 193 15.12 -8.33 9.50
CA THR A 193 16.21 -7.38 9.66
C THR A 193 15.67 -5.95 9.66
N VAL A 194 15.51 -5.38 10.85
CA VAL A 194 15.09 -3.99 11.06
C VAL A 194 16.04 -3.26 12.02
N ILE A 195 16.35 -2.01 11.72
CA ILE A 195 17.34 -1.19 12.44
C ILE A 195 16.62 -0.17 13.32
N ARG A 196 16.85 -0.19 14.64
CA ARG A 196 16.33 0.81 15.57
C ARG A 196 17.12 2.12 15.44
N LEU A 197 16.42 3.24 15.41
CA LEU A 197 17.01 4.58 15.23
C LEU A 197 16.92 5.46 16.48
N THR A 198 16.18 5.03 17.50
CA THR A 198 16.00 5.75 18.77
C THR A 198 16.70 5.04 19.93
N GLU A 199 17.04 5.80 20.97
CA GLU A 199 17.64 5.30 22.21
C GLU A 199 16.64 4.49 23.06
N LEU A 200 17.15 3.46 23.75
CA LEU A 200 16.40 2.63 24.71
C LEU A 200 16.10 3.38 26.02
N GLY A 201 15.17 2.86 26.82
CA GLY A 201 14.83 3.41 28.13
C GLY A 201 13.84 4.59 28.06
N TYR A 202 13.36 4.91 26.85
CA TYR A 202 12.36 5.94 26.59
C TYR A 202 11.33 5.43 25.58
N SER A 203 10.14 6.03 25.61
CA SER A 203 9.12 5.83 24.59
C SER A 203 9.02 7.08 23.72
N HIS A 204 9.14 6.90 22.41
CA HIS A 204 9.30 7.99 21.45
C HIS A 204 8.02 8.21 20.63
N THR A 205 7.68 9.47 20.40
CA THR A 205 6.74 9.88 19.34
C THR A 205 7.55 10.62 18.29
N VAL A 206 7.60 10.07 17.07
CA VAL A 206 8.46 10.59 16.01
C VAL A 206 7.61 11.13 14.87
N VAL A 207 8.03 12.29 14.36
CA VAL A 207 7.57 12.85 13.09
C VAL A 207 8.81 13.06 12.23
N MET A 208 8.80 12.52 11.01
CA MET A 208 9.88 12.68 10.04
C MET A 208 9.44 13.69 8.98
N ASP A 209 10.40 14.37 8.36
CA ASP A 209 10.11 15.25 7.24
C ASP A 209 9.77 14.45 5.97
N SER A 210 9.28 15.16 4.94
CA SER A 210 8.91 14.53 3.66
C SER A 210 10.10 14.11 2.80
N LYS A 211 11.32 14.51 3.17
CA LYS A 211 12.54 14.19 2.42
C LYS A 211 13.23 12.93 2.93
N CYS A 212 12.86 12.47 4.13
CA CYS A 212 13.51 11.37 4.81
C CYS A 212 15.02 11.63 5.01
N GLU A 213 15.38 12.90 5.29
CA GLU A 213 16.75 13.37 5.55
C GLU A 213 17.06 13.50 7.05
#